data_AF-A0A957KR07-F1
#
_entry.id   AF-A0A957KR07-F1
#
_cell.length_a   1.000
_cell.length_b   1.000
_cell.length_c   1.000
_cell.angle_alpha   90.00
_cell.angle_beta   90.00
_cell.angle_gamma   90.00
#
_symmetry.space_group_name_H-M   'P 1'
#
loop_
_entity.id
_entity.type
_entity.pdbx_description
1 polymer ?
#
loop_
_entity_poly.entity_id
_entity_poly.type
_entity_poly.pdbx_seq_one_letter_code
_entity_poly.pdbx_strand_id
1 'polypeptide(L)'
;MAKKEFRSPEQASADPAAIPLLERAEAMGVSTAFSRADSMPPCPIGSRGMCCSMCLMGPCRLTKDGQVGVCGATLETITARIFARHVAAGSAAHSDHGRDLAFTLRAAAKGEAKGFKIRDPFKLKAVAGYLGIPTEGRALNDIAVDIADNAIAQFGQQKGELAYLKRAPKKRYELWKELDIAPRGIDREVVEVMHRTHMGDDQEAEHILDQAMRCALSDGWGGSMLATDISDILFGTPSPLVSQVNLGVLRDDEVNVIIHGHEPTLAEMLVTAMNDPELIAYAKTKGANGLNMAGICCTSNETLVRHGVPSAGNFLHQELA
;
A
#
# COMPACT_ATOMS: atom_id res chain seq x y z
N MET A 1 30.19 23.47 -20.36
CA MET A 1 29.12 22.81 -19.58
C MET A 1 29.62 21.41 -19.27
N ALA A 2 29.72 21.02 -17.99
CA ALA A 2 30.10 19.65 -17.65
C ALA A 2 29.08 18.70 -18.31
N LYS A 3 29.58 17.70 -19.05
CA LYS A 3 28.74 16.67 -19.67
C LYS A 3 28.04 15.97 -18.50
N LYS A 4 26.71 16.03 -18.44
CA LYS A 4 25.95 15.39 -17.38
C LYS A 4 26.18 13.88 -17.51
N GLU A 5 26.86 13.30 -16.53
CA GLU A 5 27.19 11.89 -16.53
C GLU A 5 25.91 11.13 -16.15
N PHE A 6 25.34 10.42 -17.12
CA PHE A 6 24.24 9.49 -16.86
C PHE A 6 24.83 8.24 -16.22
N ARG A 7 24.09 7.63 -15.30
CA ARG A 7 24.53 6.36 -14.71
C ARG A 7 24.50 5.27 -15.79
N SER A 8 25.52 4.44 -15.80
CA SER A 8 25.51 3.19 -16.57
C SER A 8 24.44 2.23 -16.03
N PRO A 9 23.95 1.28 -16.85
CA PRO A 9 23.05 0.22 -16.40
C PRO A 9 23.53 -0.54 -15.14
N GLU A 10 24.83 -0.80 -15.00
CA GLU A 10 25.43 -1.46 -13.83
C GLU A 10 25.44 -0.57 -12.59
N GLN A 11 25.49 0.76 -12.76
CA GLN A 11 25.32 1.71 -11.67
C GLN A 11 23.84 1.90 -11.30
N ALA A 12 22.92 1.64 -12.24
CA ALA A 12 21.49 1.76 -12.02
C ALA A 12 20.92 0.60 -11.20
N SER A 13 21.35 -0.63 -11.45
CA SER A 13 20.80 -1.82 -10.78
C SER A 13 21.88 -2.86 -10.47
N ALA A 14 21.73 -3.49 -9.30
CA ALA A 14 22.49 -4.69 -8.95
C ALA A 14 21.83 -5.99 -9.46
N ASP A 15 20.60 -5.92 -9.99
CA ASP A 15 19.91 -7.09 -10.54
C ASP A 15 20.47 -7.43 -11.94
N PRO A 16 21.09 -8.61 -12.13
CA PRO A 16 21.63 -9.03 -13.42
C PRO A 16 20.58 -9.15 -14.53
N ALA A 17 19.30 -9.34 -14.19
CA ALA A 17 18.21 -9.38 -15.18
C ALA A 17 17.80 -7.97 -15.65
N ALA A 18 17.97 -6.95 -14.79
CA ALA A 18 17.61 -5.57 -15.12
C ALA A 18 18.65 -4.88 -16.01
N ILE A 19 19.94 -5.15 -15.79
CA ILE A 19 21.07 -4.53 -16.51
C ILE A 19 20.91 -4.62 -18.04
N PRO A 20 20.75 -5.81 -18.67
CA PRO A 20 20.64 -5.91 -20.13
C PRO A 20 19.36 -5.27 -20.68
N LEU A 21 18.30 -5.17 -19.88
CA LEU A 21 17.06 -4.49 -20.28
C LEU A 21 17.20 -2.98 -20.23
N LEU A 22 17.99 -2.45 -19.29
CA LEU A 22 18.35 -1.03 -19.25
C LEU A 22 19.23 -0.65 -20.44
N GLU A 23 20.22 -1.48 -20.80
CA GLU A 23 21.02 -1.31 -22.03
C GLU A 23 20.13 -1.29 -23.28
N ARG A 24 19.18 -2.23 -23.35
CA ARG A 24 18.23 -2.30 -24.46
C ARG A 24 17.34 -1.07 -24.52
N ALA A 25 16.81 -0.60 -23.39
CA ALA A 25 15.98 0.60 -23.33
C ALA A 25 16.76 1.83 -23.81
N GLU A 26 18.03 1.97 -23.40
CA GLU A 26 18.91 3.03 -23.88
C GLU A 26 19.14 2.95 -25.40
N ALA A 27 19.47 1.77 -25.92
CA ALA A 27 19.67 1.56 -27.36
C ALA A 27 18.41 1.87 -28.19
N MET A 28 17.22 1.63 -27.62
CA MET A 28 15.93 1.94 -28.24
C MET A 28 15.49 3.41 -28.05
N GLY A 29 16.23 4.20 -27.25
CA GLY A 29 15.83 5.56 -26.90
C GLY A 29 14.58 5.62 -26.00
N VAL A 30 14.27 4.56 -25.28
CA VAL A 30 13.12 4.47 -24.36
C VAL A 30 13.53 5.00 -22.98
N SER A 31 12.77 5.95 -22.45
CA SER A 31 13.04 6.51 -21.12
C SER A 31 12.58 5.59 -20.00
N THR A 32 13.42 5.39 -18.99
CA THR A 32 13.12 4.65 -17.76
C THR A 32 13.16 5.57 -16.55
N ALA A 33 12.72 5.09 -15.39
CA ALA A 33 12.80 5.80 -14.11
C ALA A 33 14.23 6.27 -13.80
N PHE A 34 15.24 5.47 -14.16
CA PHE A 34 16.64 5.82 -13.99
C PHE A 34 17.07 6.98 -14.89
N SER A 35 16.74 6.94 -16.19
CA SER A 35 17.10 8.02 -17.10
C SER A 35 16.34 9.32 -16.78
N ARG A 36 15.09 9.22 -16.33
CA ARG A 36 14.33 10.38 -15.83
C ARG A 36 14.97 10.98 -14.59
N ALA A 37 15.34 10.16 -13.60
CA ALA A 37 16.00 10.61 -12.38
C ALA A 37 17.34 11.31 -12.68
N ASP A 38 18.14 10.78 -13.60
CA ASP A 38 19.37 11.44 -14.05
C ASP A 38 19.06 12.75 -14.75
N SER A 39 18.06 12.79 -15.63
CA SER A 39 17.71 13.98 -16.40
C SER A 39 17.08 15.10 -15.54
N MET A 40 16.46 14.77 -14.41
CA MET A 40 15.64 15.69 -13.60
C MET A 40 16.17 15.79 -12.15
N PRO A 41 17.20 16.62 -11.90
CA PRO A 41 17.69 16.85 -10.55
C PRO A 41 16.59 17.46 -9.68
N PRO A 42 16.43 17.02 -8.42
CA PRO A 42 15.45 17.60 -7.51
C PRO A 42 15.69 19.10 -7.30
N CYS A 43 14.60 19.87 -7.19
CA CYS A 43 14.68 21.29 -6.79
C CYS A 43 15.35 21.40 -5.41
N PRO A 44 16.44 22.18 -5.24
CA PRO A 44 17.23 22.20 -4.00
C PRO A 44 16.48 22.79 -2.79
N ILE A 45 15.37 23.50 -3.04
CA ILE A 45 14.51 24.06 -1.99
C ILE A 45 13.45 23.02 -1.60
N GLY A 46 12.77 22.44 -2.59
CA GLY A 46 11.71 21.46 -2.36
C GLY A 46 12.25 20.15 -1.76
N SER A 47 13.40 19.66 -2.22
CA SER A 47 14.01 18.43 -1.73
C SER A 47 14.46 18.50 -0.26
N ARG A 48 14.59 19.72 0.29
CA ARG A 48 14.91 19.97 1.69
C ARG A 48 13.70 20.38 2.53
N GLY A 49 12.48 20.33 1.98
CA GLY A 49 11.26 20.73 2.69
C GLY A 49 11.08 22.24 2.89
N MET A 50 11.88 23.07 2.22
CA MET A 50 11.93 24.53 2.44
C MET A 50 10.92 25.33 1.60
N CYS A 51 9.94 24.67 0.97
CA CYS A 51 8.96 25.29 0.08
C CYS A 51 7.53 24.89 0.48
N CYS A 52 6.69 25.88 0.80
CA CYS A 52 5.28 25.66 1.17
C CYS A 52 4.33 26.18 0.08
N SER A 53 3.39 25.34 -0.35
CA SER A 53 2.34 25.64 -1.34
C SER A 53 0.92 25.36 -0.84
N MET A 54 0.71 25.35 0.48
CA MET A 54 -0.57 24.98 1.10
C MET A 54 -1.68 26.04 0.96
N CYS A 55 -1.38 27.22 0.45
CA CYS A 55 -2.37 28.27 0.16
C CYS A 55 -1.92 29.17 -1.01
N LEU A 56 -2.82 30.02 -1.48
CA LEU A 56 -2.60 30.92 -2.63
C LEU A 56 -1.84 32.22 -2.29
N MET A 57 -1.48 32.46 -1.03
CA MET A 57 -0.55 33.56 -0.68
C MET A 57 0.91 33.21 -1.03
N GLY A 58 1.20 31.91 -1.17
CA GLY A 58 2.50 31.39 -1.58
C GLY A 58 2.62 31.18 -3.10
N PRO A 59 3.56 30.34 -3.56
CA PRO A 59 4.44 29.48 -2.76
C PRO A 59 5.47 30.27 -1.96
N CYS A 60 5.65 29.92 -0.69
CA CYS A 60 6.67 30.50 0.19
C CYS A 60 7.96 29.66 0.13
N ARG A 61 9.13 30.31 0.03
CA ARG A 61 10.46 29.66 0.02
C ARG A 61 11.31 30.22 1.16
N LEU A 62 11.76 29.36 2.06
CA LEU A 62 12.53 29.75 3.25
C LEU A 62 13.98 29.29 3.05
N THR A 63 14.83 30.20 2.60
CA THR A 63 16.22 29.90 2.18
C THR A 63 17.28 30.50 3.09
N LYS A 64 16.88 31.32 4.06
CA LYS A 64 17.76 31.99 5.03
C LYS A 64 17.21 31.76 6.44
N ASP A 65 18.11 31.74 7.41
CA ASP A 65 17.78 31.57 8.81
C ASP A 65 16.83 32.68 9.30
N GLY A 66 15.85 32.30 10.13
CA GLY A 66 14.84 33.21 10.67
C GLY A 66 13.75 33.65 9.67
N GLN A 67 13.77 33.16 8.41
CA GLN A 67 12.67 33.41 7.49
C GLN A 67 11.40 32.67 7.91
N VAL A 68 10.27 33.30 7.64
CA VAL A 68 8.92 32.72 7.79
C VAL A 68 8.14 32.87 6.48
N GLY A 69 7.13 32.03 6.30
CA GLY A 69 6.17 32.19 5.21
C GLY A 69 5.32 33.46 5.37
N VAL A 70 4.51 33.77 4.36
CA VAL A 70 3.60 34.96 4.39
C VAL A 70 2.66 34.93 5.61
N CYS A 71 2.23 33.75 6.05
CA CYS A 71 1.39 33.57 7.24
C CYS A 71 2.17 33.48 8.56
N GLY A 72 3.48 33.69 8.56
CA GLY A 72 4.34 33.56 9.75
C GLY A 72 4.81 32.14 10.08
N ALA A 73 4.42 31.12 9.30
CA ALA A 73 4.88 29.75 9.54
C ALA A 73 6.41 29.62 9.38
N THR A 74 7.07 28.98 10.35
CA THR A 74 8.51 28.76 10.34
C THR A 74 8.89 27.58 9.43
N LEU A 75 10.20 27.36 9.25
CA LEU A 75 10.70 26.22 8.47
C LEU A 75 10.33 24.89 9.12
N GLU A 76 10.37 24.81 10.45
CA GLU A 76 10.01 23.64 11.24
C GLU A 76 8.54 23.29 11.02
N THR A 77 7.64 24.28 11.15
CA THR A 77 6.21 24.10 10.90
C THR A 77 5.96 23.63 9.47
N ILE A 78 6.57 24.28 8.47
CA ILE A 78 6.39 23.91 7.06
C ILE A 78 6.85 22.47 6.80
N THR A 79 8.03 22.12 7.31
CA THR A 79 8.60 20.77 7.13
C THR A 79 7.73 19.71 7.81
N ALA A 80 7.26 19.97 9.03
CA ALA A 80 6.34 19.09 9.75
C ALA A 80 5.03 18.90 8.98
N ARG A 81 4.43 19.97 8.45
CA ARG A 81 3.20 19.86 7.65
C ARG A 81 3.38 19.08 6.35
N ILE A 82 4.50 19.28 5.64
CA ILE A 82 4.83 18.53 4.42
C ILE A 82 4.96 17.04 4.76
N PHE A 83 5.74 16.72 5.79
CA PHE A 83 5.93 15.35 6.23
C PHE A 83 4.62 14.70 6.67
N ALA A 84 3.80 15.39 7.47
CA ALA A 84 2.50 14.89 7.90
C ALA A 84 1.59 14.60 6.71
N ARG A 85 1.56 15.45 5.67
CA ARG A 85 0.80 15.17 4.44
C ARG A 85 1.31 13.95 3.67
N HIS A 86 2.61 13.69 3.66
CA HIS A 86 3.13 12.43 3.09
C HIS A 86 2.65 11.22 3.88
N VAL A 87 2.65 11.30 5.21
CA VAL A 87 2.11 10.24 6.08
C VAL A 87 0.62 10.04 5.80
N ALA A 88 -0.18 11.10 5.77
CA ALA A 88 -1.61 11.02 5.46
C ALA A 88 -1.89 10.40 4.09
N ALA A 89 -1.10 10.72 3.06
CA ALA A 89 -1.25 10.10 1.74
C ALA A 89 -0.97 8.59 1.77
N GLY A 90 0.08 8.16 2.47
CA GLY A 90 0.38 6.74 2.66
C GLY A 90 -0.72 6.02 3.46
N SER A 91 -1.11 6.58 4.60
CA SER A 91 -2.20 6.05 5.43
C SER A 91 -3.53 5.98 4.66
N ALA A 92 -3.83 6.96 3.82
CA ALA A 92 -5.04 6.95 2.98
C ALA A 92 -5.01 5.81 1.95
N ALA A 93 -3.86 5.54 1.31
CA ALA A 93 -3.73 4.44 0.36
C ALA A 93 -3.99 3.08 1.01
N HIS A 94 -3.42 2.83 2.19
CA HIS A 94 -3.68 1.60 2.93
C HIS A 94 -5.08 1.55 3.56
N SER A 95 -5.65 2.71 3.92
CA SER A 95 -7.04 2.81 4.37
C SER A 95 -7.99 2.29 3.31
N ASP A 96 -7.91 2.80 2.08
CA ASP A 96 -8.86 2.43 1.03
C ASP A 96 -8.69 0.97 0.61
N HIS A 97 -7.45 0.48 0.53
CA HIS A 97 -7.17 -0.94 0.33
C HIS A 97 -7.83 -1.83 1.41
N GLY A 98 -7.69 -1.49 2.69
CA GLY A 98 -8.34 -2.22 3.78
C GLY A 98 -9.87 -2.13 3.75
N ARG A 99 -10.42 -1.00 3.27
CA ARG A 99 -11.85 -0.77 3.14
C ARG A 99 -12.46 -1.68 2.07
N ASP A 100 -11.82 -1.78 0.91
CA ASP A 100 -12.27 -2.63 -0.19
C ASP A 100 -12.29 -4.10 0.21
N LEU A 101 -11.29 -4.55 0.97
CA LEU A 101 -11.26 -5.89 1.56
C LEU A 101 -12.39 -6.12 2.56
N ALA A 102 -12.70 -5.15 3.42
CA ALA A 102 -13.81 -5.25 4.36
C ALA A 102 -15.16 -5.35 3.63
N PHE A 103 -15.38 -4.56 2.59
CA PHE A 103 -16.57 -4.68 1.74
C PHE A 103 -16.63 -6.02 1.00
N THR A 104 -15.49 -6.52 0.51
CA THR A 104 -15.41 -7.83 -0.15
C THR A 104 -15.76 -8.95 0.81
N LEU A 105 -15.26 -8.94 2.04
CA LEU A 105 -15.60 -9.92 3.07
C LEU A 105 -17.10 -9.93 3.34
N ARG A 106 -17.69 -8.74 3.48
CA ARG A 106 -19.13 -8.59 3.69
C ARG A 106 -19.94 -9.16 2.53
N ALA A 107 -19.58 -8.82 1.29
CA ALA A 107 -20.27 -9.29 0.11
C ALA A 107 -20.13 -10.82 -0.07
N ALA A 108 -18.94 -11.38 0.20
CA ALA A 108 -18.71 -12.82 0.17
C ALA A 108 -19.56 -13.56 1.22
N ALA A 109 -19.62 -13.04 2.45
CA ALA A 109 -20.41 -13.62 3.53
C ALA A 109 -21.92 -13.59 3.25
N LYS A 110 -22.41 -12.57 2.53
CA LYS A 110 -23.81 -12.46 2.09
C LYS A 110 -24.14 -13.22 0.81
N GLY A 111 -23.14 -13.84 0.15
CA GLY A 111 -23.32 -14.50 -1.14
C GLY A 111 -23.51 -13.54 -2.32
N GLU A 112 -23.15 -12.27 -2.14
CA GLU A 112 -23.24 -11.21 -3.17
C GLU A 112 -21.99 -11.17 -4.06
N ALA A 113 -20.85 -11.69 -3.59
CA ALA A 113 -19.59 -11.76 -4.33
C ALA A 113 -19.29 -13.19 -4.82
N LYS A 114 -19.74 -13.51 -6.03
CA LYS A 114 -19.48 -14.82 -6.67
C LYS A 114 -17.98 -15.06 -6.81
N GLY A 115 -17.52 -16.26 -6.45
CA GLY A 115 -16.10 -16.65 -6.50
C GLY A 115 -15.34 -16.42 -5.19
N PHE A 116 -15.84 -15.58 -4.30
CA PHE A 116 -15.26 -15.35 -2.98
C PHE A 116 -16.01 -16.14 -1.90
N LYS A 117 -15.26 -16.69 -0.94
CA LYS A 117 -15.77 -17.43 0.21
C LYS A 117 -14.79 -17.31 1.37
N ILE A 118 -15.26 -17.62 2.58
CA ILE A 118 -14.38 -17.77 3.74
C ILE A 118 -13.48 -18.98 3.49
N ARG A 119 -12.18 -18.75 3.30
CA ARG A 119 -11.17 -19.80 3.09
C ARG A 119 -10.45 -20.21 4.37
N ASP A 120 -10.33 -19.30 5.35
CA ASP A 120 -9.72 -19.60 6.64
C ASP A 120 -10.68 -19.35 7.83
N PRO A 121 -11.43 -20.37 8.26
CA PRO A 121 -12.31 -20.29 9.43
C PRO A 121 -11.57 -20.12 10.77
N PHE A 122 -10.29 -20.53 10.87
CA PHE A 122 -9.53 -20.39 12.11
C PHE A 122 -9.09 -18.94 12.29
N LYS A 123 -8.57 -18.33 11.22
CA LYS A 123 -8.26 -16.91 11.17
C LYS A 123 -9.50 -16.06 11.44
N LEU A 124 -10.63 -16.40 10.83
CA LEU A 124 -11.92 -15.73 11.07
C LEU A 124 -12.26 -15.68 12.57
N LYS A 125 -12.16 -16.82 13.26
CA LYS A 125 -12.45 -16.91 14.70
C LYS A 125 -11.43 -16.16 15.56
N ALA A 126 -10.15 -16.15 15.17
CA ALA A 126 -9.13 -15.37 15.87
C ALA A 126 -9.41 -13.86 15.77
N VAL A 127 -9.75 -13.39 14.57
CA VAL A 127 -10.14 -11.98 14.33
C VAL A 127 -11.40 -11.61 15.09
N ALA A 128 -12.43 -12.47 15.08
CA ALA A 128 -13.62 -12.29 15.90
C ALA A 128 -13.25 -12.10 17.39
N GLY A 129 -12.32 -12.90 17.90
CA GLY A 129 -11.80 -12.78 19.27
C GLY A 129 -11.14 -11.42 19.55
N TYR A 130 -10.33 -10.90 18.62
CA TYR A 130 -9.71 -9.56 18.75
C TYR A 130 -10.74 -8.43 18.76
N LEU A 131 -11.85 -8.60 18.04
CA LEU A 131 -12.95 -7.63 17.96
C LEU A 131 -14.02 -7.83 19.04
N GLY A 132 -13.89 -8.84 19.89
CA GLY A 132 -14.89 -9.17 20.93
C GLY A 132 -16.21 -9.71 20.37
N ILE A 133 -16.20 -10.30 19.18
CA ILE A 133 -17.38 -10.86 18.51
C ILE A 133 -17.56 -12.32 18.98
N PRO A 134 -18.71 -12.70 19.58
CA PRO A 134 -18.98 -14.08 19.98
C PRO A 134 -19.03 -15.01 18.77
N THR A 135 -18.47 -16.22 18.89
CA THR A 135 -18.40 -17.19 17.79
C THR A 135 -19.10 -18.53 18.06
N GLU A 136 -19.43 -18.84 19.32
CA GLU A 136 -19.97 -20.14 19.70
C GLU A 136 -21.38 -20.37 19.12
N GLY A 137 -21.58 -21.52 18.46
CA GLY A 137 -22.88 -21.89 17.86
C GLY A 137 -23.30 -21.07 16.64
N ARG A 138 -22.46 -20.14 16.15
CA ARG A 138 -22.80 -19.24 15.04
C ARG A 138 -22.29 -19.76 13.69
N ALA A 139 -23.02 -19.44 12.62
CA ALA A 139 -22.55 -19.69 11.26
C ALA A 139 -21.35 -18.79 10.92
N LEU A 140 -20.41 -19.31 10.13
CA LEU A 140 -19.20 -18.57 9.75
C LEU A 140 -19.53 -17.28 8.98
N ASN A 141 -20.55 -17.31 8.12
CA ASN A 141 -20.98 -16.13 7.37
C ASN A 141 -21.51 -15.03 8.30
N ASP A 142 -22.25 -15.38 9.36
CA ASP A 142 -22.74 -14.40 10.33
C ASP A 142 -21.58 -13.74 11.09
N ILE A 143 -20.57 -14.53 11.48
CA ILE A 143 -19.35 -14.02 12.12
C ILE A 143 -18.59 -13.10 11.15
N ALA A 144 -18.48 -13.49 9.89
CA ALA A 144 -17.80 -12.68 8.87
C ALA A 144 -18.51 -11.36 8.57
N VAL A 145 -19.84 -11.33 8.57
CA VAL A 145 -20.62 -10.09 8.46
C VAL A 145 -20.32 -9.17 9.64
N ASP A 146 -20.32 -9.67 10.88
CA ASP A 146 -20.02 -8.85 12.05
C ASP A 146 -18.58 -8.30 12.03
N ILE A 147 -17.60 -9.11 11.60
CA ILE A 147 -16.21 -8.67 11.44
C ILE A 147 -16.14 -7.56 10.40
N ALA A 148 -16.78 -7.75 9.25
CA ALA A 148 -16.75 -6.78 8.16
C ALA A 148 -17.46 -5.47 8.55
N ASP A 149 -18.63 -5.54 9.18
CA ASP A 149 -19.36 -4.36 9.66
C ASP A 149 -18.57 -3.61 10.74
N ASN A 150 -17.91 -4.33 11.66
CA ASN A 150 -17.01 -3.72 12.64
C ASN A 150 -15.83 -3.01 11.96
N ALA A 151 -15.14 -3.68 11.02
CA ALA A 151 -14.05 -3.10 10.26
C ALA A 151 -14.47 -1.85 9.48
N ILE A 152 -15.60 -1.92 8.74
CA ILE A 152 -16.17 -0.78 8.01
C ILE A 152 -16.41 0.42 8.95
N ALA A 153 -16.94 0.16 10.15
CA ALA A 153 -17.18 1.22 11.14
C ALA A 153 -15.88 1.88 11.63
N GLN A 154 -14.75 1.17 11.70
CA GLN A 154 -13.45 1.72 12.14
C GLN A 154 -12.92 2.80 11.20
N PHE A 155 -13.23 2.73 9.90
CA PHE A 155 -12.79 3.73 8.93
C PHE A 155 -13.41 5.10 9.21
N GLY A 156 -14.72 5.13 9.51
CA GLY A 156 -15.48 6.35 9.79
C GLY A 156 -15.55 6.76 11.26
N GLN A 157 -14.92 6.02 12.18
CA GLN A 157 -15.08 6.22 13.63
C GLN A 157 -14.62 7.62 14.07
N GLN A 158 -15.54 8.38 14.69
CA GLN A 158 -15.29 9.79 15.04
C GLN A 158 -14.78 10.03 16.46
N LYS A 159 -14.84 9.03 17.36
CA LYS A 159 -14.41 9.13 18.78
C LYS A 159 -14.03 7.74 19.30
N GLY A 160 -13.31 7.69 20.42
CA GLY A 160 -12.84 6.43 20.99
C GLY A 160 -11.48 6.03 20.43
N GLU A 161 -11.19 4.73 20.44
CA GLU A 161 -9.91 4.16 20.00
C GLU A 161 -10.18 3.04 18.98
N LEU A 162 -9.23 2.79 18.08
CA LEU A 162 -9.37 1.69 17.13
C LEU A 162 -9.46 0.33 17.85
N ALA A 163 -10.34 -0.55 17.37
CA ALA A 163 -10.56 -1.86 17.97
C ALA A 163 -9.28 -2.72 18.04
N TYR A 164 -8.48 -2.69 16.97
CA TYR A 164 -7.23 -3.45 16.86
C TYR A 164 -6.09 -2.93 17.73
N LEU A 165 -6.20 -1.73 18.31
CA LEU A 165 -5.12 -1.14 19.10
C LEU A 165 -4.76 -1.97 20.33
N LYS A 166 -5.74 -2.69 20.90
CA LYS A 166 -5.57 -3.56 22.07
C LYS A 166 -4.77 -4.84 21.78
N ARG A 167 -4.48 -5.13 20.51
CA ARG A 167 -3.59 -6.24 20.13
C ARG A 167 -2.12 -5.91 20.40
N ALA A 168 -1.77 -4.64 20.52
CA ALA A 168 -0.43 -4.23 20.87
C ALA A 168 -0.04 -4.72 22.28
N PRO A 169 1.25 -4.94 22.55
CA PRO A 169 1.70 -5.23 23.91
C PRO A 169 1.20 -4.16 24.89
N LYS A 170 0.72 -4.57 26.06
CA LYS A 170 0.06 -3.69 27.05
C LYS A 170 0.83 -2.39 27.30
N LYS A 171 2.15 -2.49 27.54
CA LYS A 171 3.03 -1.33 27.76
C LYS A 171 3.02 -0.33 26.59
N ARG A 172 2.94 -0.82 25.36
CA ARG A 172 2.91 0.02 24.16
C ARG A 172 1.56 0.74 24.02
N TYR A 173 0.46 0.02 24.23
CA TYR A 173 -0.89 0.59 24.24
C TYR A 173 -1.04 1.68 25.31
N GLU A 174 -0.56 1.43 26.53
CA GLU A 174 -0.60 2.41 27.62
C GLU A 174 0.22 3.67 27.29
N LEU A 175 1.39 3.51 26.69
CA LEU A 175 2.22 4.65 26.27
C LEU A 175 1.54 5.49 25.18
N TRP A 176 0.86 4.89 24.20
CA TRP A 176 0.11 5.66 23.21
C TRP A 176 -1.04 6.45 23.80
N LYS A 177 -1.64 5.97 24.89
CA LYS A 177 -2.67 6.70 25.62
C LYS A 177 -2.09 7.84 26.43
N GLU A 178 -0.96 7.62 27.09
CA GLU A 178 -0.25 8.65 27.86
C GLU A 178 0.20 9.80 26.95
N LEU A 179 0.75 9.48 25.78
CA LEU A 179 1.18 10.46 24.78
C LEU A 179 0.02 11.06 23.96
N ASP A 180 -1.24 10.65 24.22
CA ASP A 180 -2.40 11.01 23.41
C ASP A 180 -2.16 10.78 21.90
N ILE A 181 -1.63 9.63 21.50
CA ILE A 181 -1.48 9.24 20.08
C ILE A 181 -2.21 7.94 19.73
N ALA A 182 -3.09 7.47 20.61
CA ALA A 182 -4.01 6.38 20.29
C ALA A 182 -4.97 6.79 19.15
N PRO A 183 -4.95 6.11 17.99
CA PRO A 183 -5.80 6.47 16.85
C PRO A 183 -7.27 6.17 17.11
N ARG A 184 -8.15 7.00 16.55
CA ARG A 184 -9.58 7.04 16.87
C ARG A 184 -10.45 6.52 15.73
N GLY A 185 -10.05 6.80 14.48
CA GLY A 185 -10.70 6.30 13.26
C GLY A 185 -9.77 6.48 12.07
N ILE A 186 -9.74 5.53 11.15
CA ILE A 186 -8.70 5.46 10.11
C ILE A 186 -8.77 6.69 9.19
N ASP A 187 -9.94 7.01 8.65
CA ASP A 187 -10.11 8.18 7.78
C ASP A 187 -10.06 9.47 8.58
N ARG A 188 -10.51 9.44 9.83
CA ARG A 188 -10.50 10.60 10.72
C ARG A 188 -9.08 11.12 10.92
N GLU A 189 -8.10 10.24 11.12
CA GLU A 189 -6.72 10.70 11.34
C GLU A 189 -6.11 11.33 10.08
N VAL A 190 -6.45 10.81 8.90
CA VAL A 190 -6.06 11.41 7.61
C VAL A 190 -6.69 12.80 7.46
N VAL A 191 -8.00 12.91 7.70
CA VAL A 191 -8.73 14.19 7.62
C VAL A 191 -8.17 15.21 8.62
N GLU A 192 -7.86 14.79 9.86
CA GLU A 192 -7.30 15.68 10.86
C GLU A 192 -5.88 16.16 10.51
N VAL A 193 -5.05 15.33 9.87
CA VAL A 193 -3.77 15.80 9.28
C VAL A 193 -4.03 16.85 8.21
N MET A 194 -4.99 16.63 7.32
CA MET A 194 -5.30 17.60 6.26
C MET A 194 -5.83 18.92 6.82
N HIS A 195 -6.61 18.87 7.90
CA HIS A 195 -7.07 20.02 8.66
C HIS A 195 -5.91 20.79 9.31
N ARG A 196 -5.09 20.12 10.12
CA ARG A 196 -3.96 20.74 10.87
C ARG A 196 -2.90 21.35 9.97
N THR A 197 -2.72 20.77 8.79
CA THR A 197 -1.76 21.27 7.81
C THR A 197 -2.34 22.39 6.92
N HIS A 198 -3.59 22.81 7.13
CA HIS A 198 -4.13 24.00 6.48
C HIS A 198 -3.45 25.28 6.98
N MET A 199 -3.44 26.31 6.16
CA MET A 199 -2.92 27.63 6.54
C MET A 199 -3.74 28.22 7.70
N GLY A 200 -3.06 28.61 8.78
CA GLY A 200 -3.69 29.26 9.94
C GLY A 200 -4.26 28.31 11.00
N ASP A 201 -4.05 26.99 10.85
CA ASP A 201 -4.42 26.01 11.87
C ASP A 201 -3.20 25.70 12.77
N ASP A 202 -2.80 24.44 12.92
CA ASP A 202 -1.66 24.00 13.75
C ASP A 202 -0.33 24.60 13.28
N GLN A 203 0.35 25.39 14.13
CA GLN A 203 1.63 26.04 13.82
C GLN A 203 2.82 25.39 14.53
N GLU A 204 2.58 24.36 15.35
CA GLU A 204 3.56 23.80 16.27
C GLU A 204 4.08 22.48 15.70
N ALA A 205 5.36 22.46 15.32
CA ALA A 205 5.94 21.33 14.60
C ALA A 205 5.80 20.00 15.36
N GLU A 206 6.02 19.99 16.67
CA GLU A 206 5.89 18.78 17.51
C GLU A 206 4.45 18.25 17.52
N HIS A 207 3.47 19.13 17.68
CA HIS A 207 2.06 18.76 17.70
C HIS A 207 1.57 18.19 16.35
N ILE A 208 2.07 18.76 15.24
CA ILE A 208 1.83 18.22 13.88
C ILE A 208 2.45 16.82 13.74
N LEU A 209 3.66 16.61 14.27
CA LEU A 209 4.34 15.33 14.21
C LEU A 209 3.66 14.27 15.09
N ASP A 210 3.12 14.65 16.25
CA ASP A 210 2.31 13.76 17.09
C ASP A 210 1.06 13.29 16.34
N GLN A 211 0.37 14.21 15.64
CA GLN A 211 -0.75 13.81 14.80
C GLN A 211 -0.31 12.94 13.60
N ALA A 212 0.86 13.20 13.00
CA ALA A 212 1.41 12.34 11.96
C ALA A 212 1.66 10.92 12.50
N MET A 213 2.21 10.79 13.72
CA MET A 213 2.37 9.50 14.39
C MET A 213 1.02 8.82 14.64
N ARG A 214 0.02 9.55 15.15
CA ARG A 214 -1.34 9.01 15.35
C ARG A 214 -1.94 8.53 14.02
N CYS A 215 -1.76 9.27 12.92
CA CYS A 215 -2.20 8.88 11.59
C CYS A 215 -1.49 7.63 11.07
N ALA A 216 -0.17 7.52 11.24
CA ALA A 216 0.58 6.32 10.90
C ALA A 216 0.17 5.10 11.74
N LEU A 217 -0.15 5.30 13.03
CA LEU A 217 -0.68 4.24 13.89
C LEU A 217 -2.06 3.76 13.42
N SER A 218 -2.91 4.66 12.92
CA SER A 218 -4.22 4.30 12.36
C SER A 218 -4.14 3.47 11.09
N ASP A 219 -3.05 3.61 10.33
CA ASP A 219 -2.72 2.74 9.20
C ASP A 219 -2.25 1.37 9.72
N GLY A 220 -1.11 1.34 10.41
CA GLY A 220 -0.46 0.08 10.79
C GLY A 220 -1.30 -0.79 11.73
N TRP A 221 -2.01 -0.20 12.70
CA TRP A 221 -2.89 -0.91 13.66
C TRP A 221 -4.37 -0.82 13.31
N GLY A 222 -4.69 -0.29 12.13
CA GLY A 222 -6.05 -0.21 11.59
C GLY A 222 -6.07 -0.74 10.17
N GLY A 223 -6.03 0.15 9.18
CA GLY A 223 -6.19 -0.17 7.76
C GLY A 223 -5.37 -1.37 7.29
N SER A 224 -4.05 -1.33 7.44
CA SER A 224 -3.14 -2.39 6.98
C SER A 224 -3.31 -3.73 7.72
N MET A 225 -3.53 -3.68 9.03
CA MET A 225 -3.67 -4.91 9.83
C MET A 225 -5.03 -5.58 9.61
N LEU A 226 -6.09 -4.78 9.43
CA LEU A 226 -7.40 -5.27 9.00
C LEU A 226 -7.31 -5.86 7.59
N ALA A 227 -6.66 -5.18 6.65
CA ALA A 227 -6.45 -5.65 5.29
C ALA A 227 -5.76 -7.03 5.27
N THR A 228 -4.65 -7.16 6.00
CA THR A 228 -3.91 -8.43 6.11
C THR A 228 -4.80 -9.55 6.65
N ASP A 229 -5.47 -9.32 7.77
CA ASP A 229 -6.28 -10.35 8.41
C ASP A 229 -7.50 -10.76 7.57
N ILE A 230 -8.13 -9.80 6.91
CA ILE A 230 -9.28 -10.06 6.03
C ILE A 230 -8.84 -10.77 4.74
N SER A 231 -7.69 -10.41 4.18
CA SER A 231 -7.09 -11.12 3.05
C SER A 231 -6.81 -12.58 3.40
N ASP A 232 -6.28 -12.86 4.58
CA ASP A 232 -6.07 -14.24 5.04
C ASP A 232 -7.40 -15.01 5.19
N ILE A 233 -8.45 -14.36 5.70
CA ILE A 233 -9.79 -14.96 5.80
C ILE A 233 -10.34 -15.31 4.41
N LEU A 234 -10.22 -14.39 3.45
CA LEU A 234 -10.81 -14.51 2.11
C LEU A 234 -10.00 -15.42 1.17
N PHE A 235 -8.67 -15.35 1.25
CA PHE A 235 -7.77 -15.95 0.26
C PHE A 235 -6.98 -17.13 0.82
N GLY A 236 -6.92 -17.25 2.15
CA GLY A 236 -6.20 -18.28 2.90
C GLY A 236 -4.96 -17.68 3.58
N THR A 237 -4.70 -18.08 4.83
CA THR A 237 -3.46 -17.71 5.52
C THR A 237 -2.26 -18.34 4.79
N PRO A 238 -1.22 -17.55 4.43
CA PRO A 238 -0.03 -18.06 3.75
C PRO A 238 0.67 -19.18 4.50
N SER A 239 1.29 -20.09 3.75
CA SER A 239 2.09 -21.20 4.28
C SER A 239 3.38 -21.37 3.47
N PRO A 240 4.44 -22.01 4.01
CA PRO A 240 5.70 -22.15 3.28
C PRO A 240 5.53 -22.84 1.93
N LEU A 241 6.07 -22.22 0.88
CA LEU A 241 6.07 -22.73 -0.49
C LEU A 241 7.36 -22.38 -1.20
N VAL A 242 7.56 -22.94 -2.40
CA VAL A 242 8.67 -22.61 -3.29
C VAL A 242 8.12 -21.89 -4.51
N SER A 243 8.74 -20.78 -4.89
CA SER A 243 8.42 -20.02 -6.11
C SER A 243 9.71 -19.49 -6.75
N GLN A 244 9.56 -18.77 -7.85
CA GLN A 244 10.64 -18.18 -8.64
C GLN A 244 10.53 -16.65 -8.64
N VAL A 245 11.67 -15.98 -8.82
CA VAL A 245 11.75 -14.52 -8.86
C VAL A 245 12.67 -14.07 -9.98
N ASN A 246 12.54 -12.80 -10.38
CA ASN A 246 13.21 -12.10 -11.48
C ASN A 246 12.51 -12.22 -12.84
N LEU A 247 12.97 -11.45 -13.83
CA LEU A 247 12.37 -11.38 -15.16
C LEU A 247 12.48 -12.67 -15.98
N GLY A 248 13.34 -13.61 -15.56
CA GLY A 248 13.46 -14.94 -16.16
C GLY A 248 12.28 -15.86 -15.89
N VAL A 249 11.28 -15.42 -15.12
CA VAL A 249 10.00 -16.12 -14.96
C VAL A 249 9.10 -15.99 -16.20
N LEU A 250 9.41 -15.07 -17.11
CA LEU A 250 8.71 -14.92 -18.38
C LEU A 250 9.07 -16.03 -19.36
N ARG A 251 8.09 -16.44 -20.18
CA ARG A 251 8.22 -17.55 -21.14
C ARG A 251 8.15 -17.03 -22.56
N ASP A 252 9.01 -17.54 -23.43
CA ASP A 252 9.03 -17.20 -24.86
C ASP A 252 7.93 -17.95 -25.66
N ASP A 253 7.46 -19.07 -25.13
CA ASP A 253 6.48 -19.95 -25.75
C ASP A 253 5.08 -19.90 -25.13
N GLU A 254 4.83 -19.07 -24.11
CA GLU A 254 3.51 -18.89 -23.48
C GLU A 254 3.03 -17.45 -23.53
N VAL A 255 1.72 -17.24 -23.33
CA VAL A 255 1.19 -15.88 -23.15
C VAL A 255 1.51 -15.39 -21.75
N ASN A 256 2.41 -14.42 -21.63
CA ASN A 256 2.75 -13.80 -20.36
C ASN A 256 1.70 -12.77 -19.93
N VAL A 257 1.16 -12.92 -18.72
CA VAL A 257 0.26 -11.97 -18.07
C VAL A 257 0.93 -11.45 -16.80
N ILE A 258 1.31 -10.18 -16.82
CA ILE A 258 1.86 -9.49 -15.65
C ILE A 258 0.74 -8.89 -14.83
N ILE A 259 0.62 -9.32 -13.58
CA ILE A 259 -0.23 -8.64 -12.60
C ILE A 259 0.57 -7.58 -11.84
N HIS A 260 0.05 -6.36 -11.81
CA HIS A 260 0.70 -5.23 -11.16
C HIS A 260 -0.29 -4.39 -10.36
N GLY A 261 0.13 -3.91 -9.19
CA GLY A 261 -0.67 -3.09 -8.29
C GLY A 261 -0.69 -3.66 -6.88
N HIS A 262 -1.82 -3.47 -6.20
CA HIS A 262 -2.00 -3.77 -4.77
C HIS A 262 -3.33 -4.47 -4.45
N GLU A 263 -4.20 -4.70 -5.44
CA GLU A 263 -5.57 -5.17 -5.20
C GLU A 263 -5.69 -6.69 -5.34
N PRO A 264 -5.82 -7.45 -4.23
CA PRO A 264 -5.77 -8.90 -4.25
C PRO A 264 -7.05 -9.53 -4.79
N THR A 265 -8.19 -8.85 -4.73
CA THR A 265 -9.45 -9.40 -5.26
C THR A 265 -9.38 -9.66 -6.76
N LEU A 266 -8.85 -8.70 -7.52
CA LEU A 266 -8.56 -8.86 -8.95
C LEU A 266 -7.52 -9.97 -9.17
N ALA A 267 -6.49 -10.01 -8.33
CA ALA A 267 -5.42 -10.97 -8.44
C ALA A 267 -5.89 -12.42 -8.31
N GLU A 268 -6.73 -12.71 -7.32
CA GLU A 268 -7.29 -14.05 -7.10
C GLU A 268 -8.16 -14.50 -8.28
N MET A 269 -8.92 -13.58 -8.88
CA MET A 269 -9.72 -13.90 -10.06
C MET A 269 -8.85 -14.13 -11.28
N LEU A 270 -7.76 -13.39 -11.44
CA LEU A 270 -6.77 -13.66 -12.49
C LEU A 270 -6.10 -15.01 -12.30
N VAL A 271 -5.68 -15.37 -11.08
CA VAL A 271 -5.13 -16.71 -10.80
C VAL A 271 -6.13 -17.81 -11.18
N THR A 272 -7.42 -17.60 -10.89
CA THR A 272 -8.46 -18.55 -11.29
C THR A 272 -8.60 -18.63 -12.81
N ALA A 273 -8.64 -17.49 -13.52
CA ALA A 273 -8.75 -17.44 -14.97
C ALA A 273 -7.53 -18.05 -15.69
N MET A 274 -6.33 -17.88 -15.14
CA MET A 274 -5.10 -18.46 -15.71
C MET A 274 -5.10 -20.00 -15.69
N ASN A 275 -5.98 -20.62 -14.88
CA ASN A 275 -6.16 -22.06 -14.82
C ASN A 275 -7.41 -22.55 -15.60
N ASP A 276 -8.12 -21.67 -16.30
CA ASP A 276 -9.30 -22.03 -17.08
C ASP A 276 -8.90 -22.86 -18.33
N PRO A 277 -9.38 -24.12 -18.47
CA PRO A 277 -9.06 -24.96 -19.62
C PRO A 277 -9.45 -24.34 -20.96
N GLU A 278 -10.51 -23.54 -21.02
CA GLU A 278 -10.95 -22.88 -22.25
C GLU A 278 -9.97 -21.78 -22.66
N LEU A 279 -9.47 -20.99 -21.69
CA LEU A 279 -8.48 -19.94 -21.96
C LEU A 279 -7.12 -20.54 -22.36
N ILE A 280 -6.71 -21.63 -21.71
CA ILE A 280 -5.49 -22.37 -22.08
C ILE A 280 -5.63 -22.97 -23.49
N ALA A 281 -6.76 -23.59 -23.81
CA ALA A 281 -7.02 -24.13 -25.14
C ALA A 281 -7.03 -23.01 -26.19
N TYR A 282 -7.62 -21.87 -25.87
CA TYR A 282 -7.62 -20.70 -26.74
C TYR A 282 -6.19 -20.19 -27.02
N ALA A 283 -5.35 -20.06 -26.00
CA ALA A 283 -3.93 -19.69 -26.17
C ALA A 283 -3.19 -20.64 -27.13
N LYS A 284 -3.44 -21.95 -27.01
CA LYS A 284 -2.93 -22.98 -27.92
C LYS A 284 -3.38 -22.80 -29.37
N THR A 285 -4.64 -22.39 -29.59
CA THR A 285 -5.11 -22.07 -30.96
C THR A 285 -4.41 -20.87 -31.58
N LYS A 286 -3.73 -20.03 -30.78
CA LYS A 286 -2.96 -18.86 -31.21
C LYS A 286 -1.46 -19.10 -31.28
N GLY A 287 -1.00 -20.33 -31.03
CA GLY A 287 0.40 -20.72 -31.16
C GLY A 287 1.23 -20.61 -29.87
N ALA A 288 0.62 -20.28 -28.73
CA ALA A 288 1.27 -20.35 -27.43
C ALA A 288 1.06 -21.72 -26.78
N ASN A 289 2.05 -22.24 -26.05
CA ASN A 289 1.97 -23.53 -25.36
C ASN A 289 1.07 -23.49 -24.11
N GLY A 290 0.82 -22.29 -23.58
CA GLY A 290 0.04 -22.08 -22.38
C GLY A 290 -0.13 -20.61 -22.00
N LEU A 291 -0.47 -20.41 -20.73
CA LEU A 291 -0.62 -19.12 -20.08
C LEU A 291 0.38 -19.05 -18.93
N ASN A 292 1.22 -18.02 -18.89
CA ASN A 292 2.17 -17.77 -17.81
C ASN A 292 1.75 -16.53 -17.02
N MET A 293 1.62 -16.64 -15.70
CA MET A 293 1.33 -15.50 -14.84
C MET A 293 2.57 -15.14 -14.02
N ALA A 294 2.93 -13.86 -13.99
CA ALA A 294 3.92 -13.34 -13.06
C ALA A 294 3.46 -12.02 -12.46
N GLY A 295 3.99 -11.66 -11.29
CA GLY A 295 3.58 -10.43 -10.59
C GLY A 295 4.68 -9.38 -10.47
N ILE A 296 4.28 -8.12 -10.31
CA ILE A 296 5.14 -6.99 -9.93
C ILE A 296 4.54 -6.23 -8.73
N CYS A 297 5.39 -5.85 -7.77
CA CYS A 297 5.03 -5.13 -6.53
C CYS A 297 4.14 -5.92 -5.57
N CYS A 298 3.27 -5.27 -4.78
CA CYS A 298 2.61 -5.90 -3.65
C CYS A 298 1.60 -6.97 -4.06
N THR A 299 0.82 -6.75 -5.13
CA THR A 299 -0.08 -7.81 -5.63
C THR A 299 0.68 -9.06 -6.06
N SER A 300 1.94 -8.93 -6.53
CA SER A 300 2.83 -10.06 -6.75
C SER A 300 3.08 -10.83 -5.47
N ASN A 301 3.38 -10.12 -4.38
CA ASN A 301 3.66 -10.74 -3.10
C ASN A 301 2.42 -11.46 -2.58
N GLU A 302 1.22 -10.87 -2.71
CA GLU A 302 -0.05 -11.49 -2.32
C GLU A 302 -0.28 -12.83 -3.03
N THR A 303 -0.11 -12.87 -4.36
CA THR A 303 -0.27 -14.10 -5.14
C THR A 303 0.89 -15.07 -4.94
N LEU A 304 2.11 -14.57 -4.70
CA LEU A 304 3.29 -15.40 -4.47
C LEU A 304 3.15 -16.17 -3.16
N VAL A 305 2.75 -15.52 -2.06
CA VAL A 305 2.69 -16.17 -0.75
C VAL A 305 1.50 -17.11 -0.57
N ARG A 306 0.45 -16.99 -1.41
CA ARG A 306 -0.74 -17.86 -1.35
C ARG A 306 -0.77 -18.93 -2.42
N HIS A 307 -0.31 -18.62 -3.63
CA HIS A 307 -0.43 -19.50 -4.79
C HIS A 307 0.91 -19.89 -5.41
N GLY A 308 2.02 -19.31 -4.94
CA GLY A 308 3.34 -19.54 -5.52
C GLY A 308 3.53 -18.90 -6.89
N VAL A 309 2.68 -17.95 -7.29
CA VAL A 309 2.83 -17.21 -8.56
C VAL A 309 4.20 -16.53 -8.58
N PRO A 310 5.02 -16.75 -9.62
CA PRO A 310 6.35 -16.15 -9.71
C PRO A 310 6.33 -14.63 -9.70
N SER A 311 7.37 -14.01 -9.12
CA SER A 311 7.52 -12.55 -9.14
C SER A 311 8.49 -12.11 -10.22
N ALA A 312 8.02 -11.35 -11.21
CA ALA A 312 8.86 -10.79 -12.25
C ALA A 312 9.80 -9.68 -11.72
N GLY A 313 9.42 -9.02 -10.62
CA GLY A 313 10.29 -8.05 -9.96
C GLY A 313 9.56 -7.07 -9.04
N ASN A 314 10.29 -6.04 -8.63
CA ASN A 314 9.80 -4.97 -7.77
C ASN A 314 9.42 -3.71 -8.58
N PHE A 315 9.19 -2.59 -7.89
CA PHE A 315 8.81 -1.30 -8.49
C PHE A 315 9.72 -0.86 -9.66
N LEU A 316 11.04 -1.02 -9.55
CA LEU A 316 11.96 -0.56 -10.60
C LEU A 316 12.04 -1.52 -11.80
N HIS A 317 11.36 -2.66 -11.74
CA HIS A 317 11.26 -3.62 -12.85
C HIS A 317 10.01 -3.38 -13.72
N GLN A 318 9.05 -2.56 -13.28
CA GLN A 318 7.75 -2.42 -13.95
C GLN A 318 7.84 -1.90 -15.40
N GLU A 319 8.87 -1.10 -15.72
CA GLU A 319 9.11 -0.59 -17.08
C GLU A 319 10.01 -1.53 -17.88
N LEU A 320 10.69 -2.47 -17.21
CA LEU A 320 11.63 -3.40 -17.82
C LEU A 320 10.95 -4.71 -18.22
N ALA A 321 9.96 -5.16 -17.45
CA ALA A 321 9.12 -6.33 -17.75
C ALA A 321 8.26 -6.11 -18.99
#